data_AF-A0A9P7RTR5-F1
#
_entry.id   AF-A0A9P7RTR5-F1
#
_cell.length_a   1.000
_cell.length_b   1.000
_cell.length_c   1.000
_cell.angle_alpha   90.00
_cell.angle_beta   90.00
_cell.angle_gamma   90.00
#
_symmetry.space_group_name_H-M   'P 1'
#
loop_
_entity.id
_entity.type
_entity.pdbx_description
1 polymer ?
#
loop_
_entity_poly.entity_id
_entity_poly.type
_entity_poly.pdbx_seq_one_letter_code
_entity_poly.pdbx_strand_id
1 'polypeptide(L)'
;MLHPTQCRSSVEKQSTPDRFEYSMRLFRARMPDGTVVIVKFTPTYNVAAHQLLEAEGLAPKLFYHTRIAGGWLMVVMEYLDKAQNAYTYLCNSRTLSLPQSVYLDIQKALEKLHEKKIVFGDLRVQNILVQEDGGCMNQIRTYLVDFDWCGVEGEARYPILMSQLQVYQDAGMLAYGKMSMEHDRELLKVLKELCDPAD
;
A
#
# COMPACT_ATOMS: atom_id res chain seq x y z
N MET A 1 -22.40 38.91 5.24
CA MET A 1 -21.88 38.36 3.97
C MET A 1 -20.38 38.50 4.01
N LEU A 2 -19.65 37.40 4.20
CA LEU A 2 -18.19 37.41 4.34
C LEU A 2 -17.54 36.86 3.07
N HIS A 3 -16.59 37.63 2.55
CA HIS A 3 -15.74 37.33 1.40
C HIS A 3 -14.88 36.07 1.62
N PRO A 4 -14.60 35.28 0.56
CA PRO A 4 -13.64 34.19 0.63
C PRO A 4 -12.22 34.72 0.34
N THR A 5 -11.39 34.81 1.38
CA THR A 5 -9.96 35.15 1.25
C THR A 5 -9.10 33.94 1.62
N GLN A 6 -8.38 33.45 0.60
CA GLN A 6 -7.05 32.83 0.67
C GLN A 6 -6.79 31.77 1.75
N CYS A 7 -6.85 30.49 1.34
CA CYS A 7 -6.03 29.44 1.92
C CYS A 7 -4.94 29.09 0.89
N ARG A 8 -3.75 29.69 1.02
CA ARG A 8 -2.55 29.27 0.27
C ARG A 8 -1.79 28.26 1.13
N SER A 9 -2.03 26.97 0.93
CA SER A 9 -1.15 25.93 1.45
C SER A 9 0.02 25.72 0.47
N SER A 10 1.23 26.01 0.90
CA SER A 10 2.46 25.74 0.16
C SER A 10 2.66 24.24 0.01
N VAL A 11 2.62 23.75 -1.24
CA VAL A 11 3.02 22.39 -1.60
C VAL A 11 4.50 22.44 -1.93
N GLU A 12 5.36 22.03 -1.01
CA GLU A 12 6.78 21.82 -1.30
C GLU A 12 6.96 20.47 -2.00
N LYS A 13 7.42 20.51 -3.26
CA LYS A 13 7.91 19.32 -3.97
C LYS A 13 9.32 19.02 -3.48
N GLN A 14 9.50 17.94 -2.73
CA GLN A 14 10.82 17.35 -2.57
C GLN A 14 11.15 16.54 -3.81
N SER A 15 12.16 17.00 -4.57
CA SER A 15 12.72 16.31 -5.72
C SER A 15 13.88 15.41 -5.28
N THR A 16 13.69 14.09 -5.36
CA THR A 16 14.79 13.14 -5.51
C THR A 16 14.67 12.46 -6.88
N PRO A 17 15.78 12.29 -7.61
CA PRO A 17 15.75 11.87 -9.00
C PRO A 17 15.84 10.34 -9.07
N ASP A 18 14.69 9.68 -9.09
CA ASP A 18 14.59 8.42 -9.85
C ASP A 18 13.20 8.31 -10.47
N ARG A 19 13.16 8.46 -11.80
CA ARG A 19 11.99 8.40 -12.67
C ARG A 19 11.89 6.95 -13.15
N PHE A 20 10.78 6.23 -13.07
CA PHE A 20 9.44 6.58 -13.52
C PHE A 20 8.39 5.73 -12.76
N GLU A 21 7.18 6.30 -12.61
CA GLU A 21 5.87 5.61 -12.50
C GLU A 21 5.13 5.52 -11.15
N TYR A 22 5.74 5.76 -9.98
CA TYR A 22 4.99 5.84 -8.71
C TYR A 22 5.34 7.13 -7.94
N SER A 23 4.71 8.28 -8.24
CA SER A 23 4.81 9.44 -7.33
C SER A 23 3.91 10.65 -7.62
N MET A 24 3.32 10.83 -8.81
CA MET A 24 2.61 12.11 -9.07
C MET A 24 1.26 12.29 -8.35
N ARG A 25 0.89 11.40 -7.43
CA ARG A 25 -0.47 11.31 -6.87
C ARG A 25 -0.52 11.17 -5.36
N LEU A 26 0.62 11.07 -4.68
CA LEU A 26 0.74 10.98 -3.23
C LEU A 26 1.44 12.23 -2.70
N PHE A 27 0.85 12.86 -1.70
CA PHE A 27 1.34 14.12 -1.14
C PHE A 27 1.37 14.03 0.38
N ARG A 28 2.48 14.46 0.98
CA ARG A 28 2.52 14.72 2.43
C ARG A 28 1.81 16.05 2.71
N ALA A 29 0.89 16.05 3.65
CA ALA A 29 0.16 17.24 4.07
C ALA A 29 0.10 17.33 5.60
N ARG A 30 -0.31 18.49 6.09
CA ARG A 30 -0.57 18.74 7.51
C ARG A 30 -2.00 19.22 7.69
N MET A 31 -2.76 18.54 8.54
CA MET A 31 -4.12 18.95 8.93
C MET A 31 -4.09 20.17 9.86
N PRO A 32 -5.21 20.92 10.03
CA PRO A 32 -5.24 22.10 10.90
C PRO A 32 -4.87 21.84 12.37
N ASP A 33 -5.10 20.63 12.86
CA ASP A 33 -4.73 20.18 14.21
C ASP A 33 -3.23 19.83 14.35
N GLY A 34 -2.45 19.96 13.27
CA GLY A 34 -1.02 19.67 13.23
C GLY A 34 -0.68 18.24 12.81
N THR A 35 -1.65 17.33 12.70
CA THR A 35 -1.45 15.94 12.29
C THR A 35 -0.88 15.87 10.87
N VAL A 36 0.19 15.10 10.67
CA VAL A 36 0.79 14.87 9.34
C VAL A 36 0.11 13.67 8.69
N VAL A 37 -0.27 13.81 7.43
CA VAL A 37 -1.03 12.80 6.68
C VAL A 37 -0.46 12.61 5.28
N ILE A 38 -0.82 11.48 4.66
CA ILE A 38 -0.66 11.24 3.23
C ILE A 38 -1.99 11.46 2.53
N VAL A 39 -1.97 12.22 1.44
CA VAL A 39 -3.11 12.46 0.56
C VAL A 39 -2.84 11.79 -0.78
N LYS A 40 -3.66 10.80 -1.14
CA LYS A 40 -3.65 10.13 -2.44
C LYS A 40 -4.78 10.63 -3.32
N PHE A 41 -4.48 10.85 -4.60
CA PHE A 41 -5.49 11.06 -5.64
C PHE A 41 -5.46 9.89 -6.62
N THR A 42 -6.56 9.16 -6.76
CA THR A 42 -6.60 7.97 -7.62
C THR A 42 -7.98 7.75 -8.24
N PRO A 43 -8.09 7.22 -9.48
CA PRO A 43 -9.39 6.89 -10.07
C PRO A 43 -10.10 5.72 -9.36
N THR A 44 -9.36 4.80 -8.76
CA THR A 44 -9.89 3.61 -8.08
C THR A 44 -9.18 3.41 -6.75
N TYR A 45 -9.94 3.09 -5.71
CA TYR A 45 -9.41 2.76 -4.39
C TYR A 45 -10.42 1.90 -3.63
N ASN A 46 -9.99 0.78 -3.09
CA ASN A 46 -10.86 -0.06 -2.28
C ASN A 46 -10.86 0.39 -0.82
N VAL A 47 -11.72 1.36 -0.51
CA VAL A 47 -11.87 1.90 0.86
C VAL A 47 -12.27 0.81 1.86
N ALA A 48 -13.14 -0.13 1.47
CA ALA A 48 -13.61 -1.19 2.34
C ALA A 48 -12.48 -2.16 2.72
N ALA A 49 -11.62 -2.52 1.76
CA ALA A 49 -10.43 -3.32 2.02
C ALA A 49 -9.45 -2.60 2.96
N HIS A 50 -9.22 -1.30 2.73
CA HIS A 50 -8.37 -0.49 3.60
C HIS A 50 -8.89 -0.47 5.04
N GLN A 51 -10.17 -0.14 5.23
CA GLN A 51 -10.80 -0.08 6.56
C GLN A 51 -10.81 -1.45 7.26
N LEU A 52 -10.98 -2.54 6.50
CA LEU A 52 -10.93 -3.89 7.04
C LEU A 52 -9.55 -4.19 7.65
N LEU A 53 -8.47 -3.84 6.95
CA LEU A 53 -7.11 -4.05 7.44
C LEU A 53 -6.70 -3.04 8.51
N GLU A 54 -7.18 -1.80 8.43
CA GLU A 54 -7.00 -0.80 9.49
C GLU A 54 -7.54 -1.31 10.83
N ALA A 55 -8.73 -1.92 10.83
CA ALA A 55 -9.35 -2.47 12.04
C ALA A 55 -8.52 -3.62 12.68
N GLU A 56 -7.67 -4.28 11.89
CA GLU A 56 -6.75 -5.34 12.33
C GLU A 56 -5.35 -4.81 12.66
N GLY A 57 -5.11 -3.50 12.49
CA GLY A 57 -3.79 -2.88 12.66
C GLY A 57 -2.81 -3.18 11.52
N LEU A 58 -3.30 -3.65 10.36
CA LEU A 58 -2.51 -4.11 9.21
C LEU A 58 -2.54 -3.12 8.03
N ALA A 59 -3.16 -1.96 8.21
CA ALA A 59 -3.08 -0.84 7.29
C ALA A 59 -3.07 0.48 8.08
N PRO A 60 -2.54 1.58 7.52
CA PRO A 60 -2.53 2.88 8.19
C PRO A 60 -3.95 3.35 8.48
N LYS A 61 -4.13 4.23 9.47
CA LYS A 61 -5.44 4.82 9.74
C LYS A 61 -5.97 5.58 8.52
N LEU A 62 -7.21 5.30 8.11
CA LEU A 62 -7.90 6.04 7.06
C LEU A 62 -8.69 7.21 7.67
N PHE A 63 -8.22 8.43 7.44
CA PHE A 63 -8.85 9.63 8.00
C PHE A 63 -10.05 10.11 7.19
N TYR A 64 -9.94 10.09 5.86
CA TYR A 64 -10.97 10.67 4.99
C TYR A 64 -10.90 10.08 3.58
N HIS A 65 -12.05 10.01 2.92
CA HIS A 65 -12.10 9.76 1.48
C HIS A 65 -13.29 10.48 0.85
N THR A 66 -13.12 11.02 -0.36
CA THR A 66 -14.24 11.62 -1.11
C THR A 66 -14.00 11.53 -2.61
N ARG A 67 -15.08 11.43 -3.39
CA ARG A 67 -15.01 11.66 -4.83
C ARG A 67 -14.79 13.15 -5.09
N ILE A 68 -13.97 13.45 -6.09
CA ILE A 68 -13.71 14.79 -6.59
C ILE A 68 -13.98 14.84 -8.11
N ALA A 69 -13.82 16.02 -8.71
CA ALA A 69 -14.08 16.24 -10.12
C ALA A 69 -13.27 15.28 -11.02
N GLY A 70 -13.84 14.95 -12.18
CA GLY A 70 -13.21 14.07 -13.17
C GLY A 70 -13.21 12.59 -12.79
N GLY A 71 -14.03 12.16 -11.82
CA GLY A 71 -14.15 10.75 -11.43
C GLY A 71 -13.06 10.24 -10.49
N TRP A 72 -12.20 11.13 -9.99
CA TRP A 72 -11.13 10.79 -9.07
C TRP A 72 -11.64 10.67 -7.63
N LEU A 73 -10.86 9.97 -6.82
CA LEU A 73 -11.01 9.86 -5.38
C LEU A 73 -9.82 10.54 -4.72
N MET A 74 -10.10 11.35 -3.70
CA MET A 74 -9.10 11.80 -2.72
C MET A 74 -9.19 10.89 -1.50
N VAL A 75 -8.05 10.36 -1.06
CA VAL A 75 -7.91 9.50 0.12
C VAL A 75 -6.88 10.13 1.05
N VAL A 76 -7.23 10.32 2.32
CA VAL A 76 -6.36 10.87 3.35
C VAL A 76 -6.12 9.79 4.39
N MET A 77 -4.86 9.44 4.62
CA MET A 77 -4.46 8.38 5.52
C MET A 77 -3.26 8.79 6.38
N GLU A 78 -3.00 8.01 7.41
CA GLU A 78 -1.90 8.20 8.34
C GLU A 78 -0.53 8.24 7.65
N TYR A 79 0.30 9.19 8.09
CA TYR A 79 1.71 9.22 7.75
C TYR A 79 2.51 8.52 8.85
N LEU A 80 3.05 7.35 8.52
CA LEU A 80 3.88 6.56 9.41
C LEU A 80 5.34 7.03 9.33
N ASP A 81 5.70 8.05 10.11
CA ASP A 81 6.99 8.77 10.04
C ASP A 81 8.25 7.89 10.13
N LYS A 82 8.18 6.77 10.85
CA LYS A 82 9.31 5.84 11.03
C LYS A 82 9.19 4.56 10.19
N ALA A 83 8.17 4.45 9.36
CA ALA A 83 8.01 3.29 8.49
C ALA A 83 8.76 3.52 7.18
N GLN A 84 9.39 2.48 6.67
CA GLN A 84 9.95 2.44 5.32
C GLN A 84 9.32 1.29 4.56
N ASN A 85 9.25 1.37 3.23
CA ASN A 85 8.75 0.23 2.47
C ASN A 85 9.73 -0.96 2.57
N ALA A 86 9.21 -2.18 2.39
CA ALA A 86 9.99 -3.41 2.55
C ALA A 86 11.15 -3.51 1.55
N TYR A 87 11.05 -2.89 0.37
CA TYR A 87 12.18 -2.81 -0.57
C TYR A 87 13.34 -1.99 0.01
N THR A 88 13.05 -0.77 0.49
CA THR A 88 14.04 0.08 1.16
C THR A 88 14.59 -0.59 2.42
N TYR A 89 13.75 -1.30 3.17
CA TYR A 89 14.17 -2.12 4.29
C TYR A 89 15.22 -3.15 3.88
N LEU A 90 14.94 -3.94 2.83
CA LEU A 90 15.86 -4.93 2.30
C LEU A 90 17.19 -4.32 1.84
N CYS A 91 17.14 -3.20 1.11
CA CYS A 91 18.35 -2.51 0.64
C CYS A 91 19.22 -1.95 1.78
N ASN A 92 18.60 -1.57 2.90
CA ASN A 92 19.30 -1.02 4.06
C ASN A 92 19.69 -2.11 5.08
N SER A 93 19.09 -3.30 5.00
CA SER A 93 19.34 -4.40 5.92
C SER A 93 20.69 -5.08 5.63
N ARG A 94 21.38 -5.49 6.70
CA ARG A 94 22.62 -6.28 6.58
C ARG A 94 22.37 -7.73 6.20
N THR A 95 21.17 -8.25 6.44
CA THR A 95 20.83 -9.67 6.27
C THR A 95 20.23 -9.98 4.91
N LEU A 96 19.91 -8.96 4.09
CA LEU A 96 19.21 -9.09 2.81
C LEU A 96 17.89 -9.89 2.90
N SER A 97 17.32 -9.99 4.10
CA SER A 97 16.08 -10.69 4.38
C SER A 97 15.11 -9.80 5.15
N LEU A 98 13.82 -10.05 4.93
CA LEU A 98 12.76 -9.48 5.74
C LEU A 98 12.56 -10.31 7.01
N PRO A 99 12.21 -9.67 8.13
CA PRO A 99 11.84 -10.40 9.35
C PRO A 99 10.62 -11.30 9.11
N GLN A 100 10.65 -12.51 9.67
CA GLN A 100 9.56 -13.48 9.50
C GLN A 100 8.18 -12.95 9.94
N SER A 101 8.15 -12.01 10.89
CA SER A 101 6.90 -11.35 11.31
C SER A 101 6.21 -10.59 10.17
N VAL A 102 6.98 -10.04 9.21
CA VAL A 102 6.42 -9.36 8.03
C VAL A 102 5.60 -10.34 7.19
N TYR A 103 6.14 -11.53 6.90
CA TYR A 103 5.39 -12.56 6.18
C TYR A 103 4.10 -12.95 6.92
N LEU A 104 4.17 -13.17 8.24
CA LEU A 104 3.02 -13.56 9.04
C LEU A 104 1.91 -12.50 9.07
N ASP A 105 2.29 -11.22 9.20
CA ASP A 105 1.34 -10.10 9.17
C ASP A 105 0.67 -9.96 7.80
N ILE A 106 1.43 -10.09 6.71
CA ILE A 106 0.89 -10.02 5.35
C ILE A 106 0.01 -11.23 5.04
N GLN A 107 0.41 -12.43 5.47
CA GLN A 107 -0.43 -13.61 5.36
C GLN A 107 -1.78 -13.38 6.06
N LYS A 108 -1.76 -12.87 7.31
CA LYS A 108 -2.98 -12.52 8.05
C LYS A 108 -3.81 -11.46 7.31
N ALA A 109 -3.18 -10.44 6.73
CA ALA A 109 -3.87 -9.41 5.97
C ALA A 109 -4.61 -9.99 4.76
N LEU A 110 -3.94 -10.86 3.99
CA LEU A 110 -4.56 -11.51 2.83
C LEU A 110 -5.69 -12.45 3.24
N GLU A 111 -5.52 -13.23 4.32
CA GLU A 111 -6.58 -14.09 4.87
C GLU A 111 -7.84 -13.27 5.19
N LYS A 112 -7.70 -12.11 5.83
CA LYS A 112 -8.83 -11.20 6.15
C LYS A 112 -9.52 -10.66 4.90
N LEU A 113 -8.77 -10.30 3.86
CA LEU A 113 -9.35 -9.86 2.58
C LEU A 113 -10.06 -11.03 1.88
N HIS A 114 -9.45 -12.21 1.86
CA HIS A 114 -9.95 -13.41 1.20
C HIS A 114 -11.23 -13.93 1.86
N GLU A 115 -11.39 -13.81 3.18
CA GLU A 115 -12.66 -14.07 3.89
C GLU A 115 -13.83 -13.24 3.33
N LYS A 116 -13.55 -12.06 2.78
CA LYS A 116 -14.54 -11.17 2.13
C LYS A 116 -14.55 -11.30 0.61
N LYS A 117 -13.84 -12.29 0.05
CA LYS A 117 -13.62 -12.49 -1.39
C LYS A 117 -12.97 -11.28 -2.07
N ILE A 118 -12.17 -10.53 -1.33
CA ILE A 118 -11.40 -9.40 -1.85
C ILE A 118 -9.99 -9.90 -2.17
N VAL A 119 -9.54 -9.67 -3.39
CA VAL A 119 -8.16 -9.90 -3.85
C VAL A 119 -7.40 -8.58 -3.68
N PHE A 120 -6.20 -8.62 -3.10
CA PHE A 120 -5.36 -7.43 -2.96
C PHE A 120 -4.76 -7.04 -4.32
N GLY A 121 -4.18 -8.01 -5.03
CA GLY A 121 -3.81 -7.94 -6.43
C GLY A 121 -2.44 -7.38 -6.75
N ASP A 122 -1.94 -6.46 -5.93
CA ASP A 122 -0.68 -5.74 -6.16
C ASP A 122 0.32 -5.98 -5.02
N LEU A 123 0.42 -7.22 -4.55
CA LEU A 123 1.32 -7.56 -3.43
C LEU A 123 2.77 -7.49 -3.89
N ARG A 124 3.46 -6.45 -3.41
CA ARG A 124 4.88 -6.21 -3.69
C ARG A 124 5.55 -5.55 -2.49
N VAL A 125 6.86 -5.69 -2.40
CA VAL A 125 7.69 -5.09 -1.34
C VAL A 125 7.58 -3.56 -1.28
N GLN A 126 7.20 -2.88 -2.37
CA GLN A 126 6.95 -1.43 -2.37
C GLN A 126 5.63 -1.06 -1.69
N ASN A 127 4.66 -1.97 -1.66
CA ASN A 127 3.32 -1.78 -1.09
C ASN A 127 3.22 -2.32 0.35
N ILE A 128 4.34 -2.71 0.95
CA ILE A 128 4.45 -3.15 2.34
C ILE A 128 5.31 -2.13 3.07
N LEU A 129 4.79 -1.55 4.16
CA LEU A 129 5.56 -0.70 5.05
C LEU A 129 5.97 -1.49 6.30
N VAL A 130 7.23 -1.35 6.68
CA VAL A 130 7.84 -1.97 7.85
C VAL A 130 8.25 -0.87 8.81
N GLN A 131 7.80 -0.96 10.05
CA GLN A 131 8.13 -0.03 11.12
C GLN A 131 8.70 -0.80 12.30
N GLU A 132 9.96 -0.52 12.63
CA GLU A 132 10.59 -1.04 13.83
C GLU A 132 10.25 -0.14 15.03
N ASP A 133 9.71 -0.72 16.08
CA ASP A 133 9.53 -0.06 17.36
C ASP A 133 10.84 -0.17 18.14
N GLY A 134 11.50 0.97 18.38
CA GLY A 134 12.79 1.05 19.10
C GLY A 134 12.70 0.78 20.60
N GLY A 135 11.61 0.16 21.07
CA GLY A 135 11.45 -0.31 22.44
C GLY A 135 12.24 -1.58 22.73
N CYS A 136 12.28 -2.00 24.00
CA CYS A 136 13.11 -3.12 24.49
C CYS A 136 12.87 -4.47 23.81
N MET A 137 11.75 -4.63 23.09
CA MET A 137 11.37 -5.86 22.40
C MET A 137 11.58 -5.83 20.88
N ASN A 138 12.08 -4.73 20.30
CA ASN A 138 12.24 -4.55 18.84
C ASN A 138 11.04 -5.08 18.03
N GLN A 139 9.83 -4.64 18.41
CA GLN A 139 8.62 -5.12 17.75
C GLN A 139 8.54 -4.52 16.35
N ILE A 140 8.23 -5.37 15.37
CA ILE A 140 8.06 -4.93 13.99
C ILE A 140 6.57 -4.86 13.70
N ARG A 141 6.13 -3.72 13.17
CA ARG A 141 4.78 -3.54 12.67
C ARG A 141 4.81 -3.49 11.15
N THR A 142 3.86 -4.19 10.55
CA THR A 142 3.73 -4.32 9.11
C THR A 142 2.41 -3.71 8.67
N TYR A 143 2.45 -2.91 7.61
CA TYR A 143 1.25 -2.29 7.04
C TYR A 143 1.21 -2.54 5.54
N LEU A 144 0.05 -2.98 5.06
CA LEU A 144 -0.26 -3.07 3.63
C LEU A 144 -0.83 -1.73 3.16
N VAL A 145 -0.33 -1.21 2.04
CA VAL A 145 -0.74 0.06 1.44
C VAL A 145 -0.98 -0.08 -0.06
N ASP A 146 -1.57 0.94 -0.67
CA ASP A 146 -1.95 0.95 -2.10
C ASP A 146 -3.07 -0.04 -2.48
N PHE A 147 -4.30 0.34 -2.14
CA PHE A 147 -5.50 -0.46 -2.38
C PHE A 147 -6.17 -0.16 -3.74
N ASP A 148 -5.42 0.37 -4.72
CA ASP A 148 -5.99 0.83 -5.99
C ASP A 148 -6.48 -0.31 -6.88
N TRP A 149 -5.83 -1.48 -6.77
CA TRP A 149 -6.14 -2.67 -7.56
C TRP A 149 -7.13 -3.59 -6.85
N CYS A 150 -7.27 -3.46 -5.53
CA CYS A 150 -8.03 -4.41 -4.74
C CYS A 150 -9.49 -4.50 -5.19
N GLY A 151 -10.02 -5.71 -5.27
CA GLY A 151 -11.39 -5.90 -5.72
C GLY A 151 -11.90 -7.33 -5.55
N VAL A 152 -13.17 -7.53 -5.90
CA VAL A 152 -13.84 -8.82 -5.69
C VAL A 152 -13.28 -9.87 -6.65
N GLU A 153 -12.99 -11.06 -6.13
CA GLU A 153 -12.52 -12.20 -6.91
C GLU A 153 -13.45 -12.50 -8.11
N GLY A 154 -12.85 -12.72 -9.28
CA GLY A 154 -13.57 -13.09 -10.49
C GLY A 154 -14.38 -11.95 -11.14
N GLU A 155 -14.46 -10.79 -10.49
CA GLU A 155 -15.14 -9.59 -10.99
C GLU A 155 -14.14 -8.47 -11.29
N ALA A 156 -13.24 -8.18 -10.35
CA ALA A 156 -12.20 -7.20 -10.51
C ALA A 156 -11.18 -7.63 -11.57
N ARG A 157 -10.57 -6.64 -12.21
CA ARG A 157 -9.60 -6.85 -13.30
C ARG A 157 -8.35 -6.04 -13.05
N TYR A 158 -7.21 -6.59 -13.44
CA TYR A 158 -5.98 -5.83 -13.48
C TYR A 158 -6.08 -4.66 -14.47
N PRO A 159 -5.34 -3.57 -14.24
CA PRO A 159 -5.23 -2.50 -15.24
C PRO A 159 -4.77 -3.04 -16.59
N ILE A 160 -5.21 -2.40 -17.67
CA ILE A 160 -4.71 -2.68 -19.02
C ILE A 160 -3.20 -2.36 -19.11
N LEU A 161 -2.80 -1.27 -18.44
CA LEU A 161 -1.42 -0.86 -18.31
C LEU A 161 -0.90 -1.32 -16.95
N MET A 162 -0.41 -2.56 -16.91
CA MET A 162 0.28 -3.11 -15.74
C MET A 162 1.73 -3.45 -16.10
N SER A 163 2.62 -3.36 -15.11
CA SER A 163 4.03 -3.73 -15.29
C SER A 163 4.16 -5.20 -15.69
N GLN A 164 5.08 -5.51 -16.61
CA GLN A 164 5.35 -6.88 -17.05
C GLN A 164 6.40 -7.58 -16.16
N LEU A 165 6.21 -7.51 -14.84
CA LEU A 165 7.12 -8.16 -13.90
C LEU A 165 7.07 -9.68 -14.08
N GLN A 166 8.22 -10.35 -13.99
CA GLN A 166 8.30 -11.81 -14.14
C GLN A 166 7.37 -12.51 -13.13
N VAL A 167 7.38 -12.06 -11.87
CA VAL A 167 6.50 -12.60 -10.81
C VAL A 167 5.01 -12.53 -11.16
N TYR A 168 4.57 -11.51 -11.92
CA TYR A 168 3.19 -11.40 -12.37
C TYR A 168 2.87 -12.40 -13.48
N GLN A 169 3.82 -12.61 -14.39
CA GLN A 169 3.67 -13.60 -15.45
C GLN A 169 3.61 -15.02 -14.87
N ASP A 170 4.49 -15.32 -13.91
CA ASP A 170 4.55 -16.62 -13.24
C ASP A 170 3.27 -16.92 -12.46
N ALA A 171 2.69 -15.89 -11.84
CA ALA A 171 1.39 -15.97 -11.16
C ALA A 171 0.18 -16.00 -12.13
N GLY A 172 0.40 -15.96 -13.45
CA GLY A 172 -0.67 -15.96 -14.45
C GLY A 172 -1.49 -14.66 -14.51
N MET A 173 -0.96 -13.56 -13.97
CA MET A 173 -1.62 -12.26 -13.97
C MET A 173 -1.52 -11.64 -15.37
N LEU A 174 -2.68 -11.41 -15.99
CA LEU A 174 -2.78 -10.84 -17.34
C LEU A 174 -3.30 -9.40 -17.28
N ALA A 175 -2.82 -8.55 -18.19
CA ALA A 175 -3.39 -7.23 -18.41
C ALA A 175 -4.89 -7.35 -18.72
N TYR A 176 -5.72 -6.60 -17.98
CA TYR A 176 -7.19 -6.70 -18.03
C TYR A 176 -7.77 -8.09 -17.68
N GLY A 177 -6.94 -9.03 -17.24
CA GLY A 177 -7.34 -10.33 -16.74
C GLY A 177 -8.12 -10.19 -15.43
N LYS A 178 -8.97 -11.19 -15.15
CA LYS A 178 -9.72 -11.25 -13.89
C LYS A 178 -8.76 -11.56 -12.73
N MET A 179 -8.97 -10.88 -11.61
CA MET A 179 -8.21 -11.13 -10.40
C MET A 179 -8.73 -12.37 -9.69
N SER A 180 -7.82 -13.16 -9.12
CA SER A 180 -8.13 -14.34 -8.31
C SER A 180 -7.35 -14.30 -7.00
N MET A 181 -7.89 -14.91 -5.95
CA MET A 181 -7.15 -15.03 -4.68
C MET A 181 -5.87 -15.86 -4.83
N GLU A 182 -5.81 -16.73 -5.85
CA GLU A 182 -4.59 -17.49 -6.15
C GLU A 182 -3.44 -16.59 -6.57
N HIS A 183 -3.71 -15.48 -7.28
CA HIS A 183 -2.65 -14.53 -7.61
C HIS A 183 -2.00 -13.96 -6.35
N ASP A 184 -2.79 -13.59 -5.33
CA ASP A 184 -2.24 -13.14 -4.05
C ASP A 184 -1.40 -14.23 -3.37
N ARG A 185 -1.81 -15.51 -3.47
CA ARG A 185 -1.07 -16.64 -2.89
C ARG A 185 0.28 -16.85 -3.57
N GLU A 186 0.34 -16.75 -4.90
CA GLU A 186 1.60 -16.85 -5.64
C GLU A 186 2.54 -15.69 -5.28
N LEU A 187 2.03 -14.46 -5.20
CA LEU A 187 2.83 -13.32 -4.74
C LEU A 187 3.29 -13.46 -3.28
N LEU A 188 2.47 -14.08 -2.42
CA LEU A 188 2.81 -14.34 -1.03
C LEU A 188 3.96 -15.36 -0.90
N LYS A 189 4.06 -16.36 -1.80
CA LYS A 189 5.20 -17.30 -1.83
C LYS A 189 6.50 -16.57 -2.12
N VAL A 190 6.48 -15.62 -3.05
CA VAL A 190 7.65 -14.79 -3.38
C VAL A 190 8.06 -13.93 -2.18
N LEU A 191 7.09 -13.35 -1.46
CA LEU A 191 7.38 -12.63 -0.21
C LEU A 191 7.98 -13.55 0.86
N LYS A 192 7.51 -14.81 0.94
CA LYS A 192 8.03 -15.80 1.88
C LYS A 192 9.51 -16.08 1.65
N GLU A 193 9.93 -16.24 0.40
CA GLU A 193 11.35 -16.43 0.04
C GLU A 193 12.22 -15.23 0.43
N LEU A 194 11.67 -14.02 0.45
CA LEU A 194 12.38 -12.83 0.93
C LEU A 194 12.48 -12.77 2.47
N CYS A 195 11.64 -13.51 3.19
CA CYS A 195 11.66 -13.57 4.66
C CYS A 195 12.46 -14.76 5.19
N ASP A 196 12.48 -15.86 4.43
CA ASP A 196 13.16 -17.11 4.72
C ASP A 196 13.88 -17.58 3.44
N PRO A 197 15.00 -16.92 3.08
CA PRO A 197 15.76 -17.34 1.91
C PRO A 197 16.31 -18.73 2.19
N ALA A 198 15.95 -19.71 1.35
CA ALA A 198 16.51 -21.05 1.46
C ALA A 198 18.04 -20.98 1.45
N ASP A 199 18.67 -21.59 2.47
CA ASP A 199 20.13 -21.70 2.64
C ASP A 199 20.84 -22.27 1.40
#